data_AF-A0A9E3QEM1-F1
#
_entry.id   AF-A0A9E3QEM1-F1
#
_cell.length_a   1.000
_cell.length_b   1.000
_cell.length_c   1.000
_cell.angle_alpha   90.00
_cell.angle_beta   90.00
_cell.angle_gamma   90.00
#
_symmetry.space_group_name_H-M   'P 1'
#
loop_
_entity.id
_entity.type
_entity.pdbx_description
1 polymer ?
#
loop_
_entity_poly.entity_id
_entity_poly.type
_entity_poly.pdbx_seq_one_letter_code
_entity_poly.pdbx_strand_id
1 'polypeptide(L)'
;MTRIPLVIHERLGHWARQIRPRVATWPVRVIETRSASDLAAALARSACPLVVLDLADRIRAALDELDRALPAAPNALVLVLDPGAHATVGPLARELGATHVLAGRVPPPEVLHLLARWLPLARRRAEADGWAGEPEPEPWDLLVSPLT
;
A
#
# COMPACT_ATOMS: atom_id res chain seq x y z
N MET A 1 19.33 -2.17 -3.26
CA MET A 1 18.00 -2.69 -3.64
C MET A 1 16.95 -2.02 -2.77
N THR A 2 16.00 -1.30 -3.38
CA THR A 2 14.92 -0.61 -2.66
C THR A 2 13.95 -1.64 -2.08
N ARG A 3 13.70 -1.58 -0.77
CA ARG A 3 12.70 -2.44 -0.13
C ARG A 3 11.31 -1.85 -0.35
N ILE A 4 10.38 -2.66 -0.85
CA ILE A 4 8.99 -2.22 -1.07
C ILE A 4 8.27 -2.09 0.28
N PRO A 5 7.62 -0.95 0.58
CA PRO A 5 6.82 -0.84 1.78
C PRO A 5 5.65 -1.83 1.75
N LEU A 6 5.52 -2.63 2.80
CA LEU A 6 4.34 -3.45 3.08
C LEU A 6 3.63 -2.84 4.28
N VAL A 7 2.59 -2.06 4.01
CA VAL A 7 1.77 -1.40 5.03
C VAL A 7 0.69 -2.36 5.48
N ILE A 8 0.67 -2.69 6.77
CA ILE A 8 -0.38 -3.48 7.40
C ILE A 8 -1.19 -2.52 8.26
N HIS A 9 -2.40 -2.20 7.81
CA HIS A 9 -3.34 -1.36 8.52
C HIS A 9 -4.38 -2.22 9.23
N GLU A 10 -4.29 -2.27 10.55
CA GLU A 10 -5.21 -3.03 11.41
C GLU A 10 -5.21 -2.47 12.83
N ARG A 11 -6.22 -2.83 13.65
CA ARG A 11 -6.26 -2.40 15.05
C ARG A 11 -5.50 -3.33 16.00
N LEU A 12 -5.63 -4.64 15.79
CA LEU A 12 -5.32 -5.65 16.82
C LEU A 12 -3.92 -6.25 16.70
N GLY A 13 -3.20 -5.98 15.60
CA GLY A 13 -1.88 -6.55 15.33
C GLY A 13 -1.91 -8.05 14.99
N HIS A 14 -3.08 -8.60 14.65
CA HIS A 14 -3.25 -10.00 14.27
C HIS A 14 -2.49 -10.32 12.98
N TRP A 15 -2.71 -9.53 11.94
CA TRP A 15 -2.09 -9.72 10.64
C TRP A 15 -0.60 -9.44 10.65
N ALA A 16 -0.15 -8.38 11.33
CA ALA A 16 1.25 -8.05 11.50
C ALA A 16 2.02 -9.20 12.17
N ARG A 17 1.49 -9.77 13.26
CA ARG A 17 2.10 -10.94 13.92
C ARG A 17 2.22 -12.16 13.01
N GLN A 18 1.26 -12.36 12.11
CA GLN A 18 1.28 -13.50 11.18
C GLN A 18 2.17 -13.26 9.98
N ILE A 19 2.11 -12.08 9.38
CA ILE A 19 2.79 -11.76 8.12
C ILE A 19 4.28 -11.53 8.37
N ARG A 20 4.63 -10.74 9.40
CA ARG A 20 6.02 -10.30 9.66
C ARG A 20 7.06 -11.44 9.67
N PRO A 21 6.88 -12.56 10.40
CA PRO A 21 7.86 -13.65 10.38
C PRO A 21 7.95 -14.35 9.02
N ARG A 22 6.87 -14.37 8.25
CA ARG A 22 6.78 -15.08 6.96
C ARG A 22 7.36 -14.28 5.79
N VAL A 23 7.46 -12.97 5.93
CA VAL A 23 8.06 -12.06 4.93
C VAL A 23 9.45 -11.55 5.35
N ALA A 24 10.03 -12.08 6.42
CA ALA A 24 11.30 -11.59 6.97
C ALA A 24 12.47 -11.65 5.96
N THR A 25 12.45 -12.61 5.03
CA THR A 25 13.46 -12.78 3.98
C THR A 25 13.09 -12.08 2.67
N TRP A 26 11.90 -11.46 2.59
CA TRP A 26 11.45 -10.78 1.37
C TRP A 26 12.07 -9.39 1.29
N PRO A 27 12.22 -8.81 0.08
CA PRO A 27 12.70 -7.45 -0.12
C PRO A 27 11.61 -6.40 0.21
N VAL A 28 11.01 -6.50 1.40
CA VAL A 28 9.96 -5.60 1.88
C VAL A 28 10.38 -4.88 3.17
N ARG A 29 9.80 -3.70 3.40
CA ARG A 29 9.86 -3.01 4.69
C ARG A 29 8.45 -3.02 5.29
N VAL A 30 8.24 -3.82 6.33
CA VAL A 30 6.94 -3.90 7.01
C VAL A 30 6.70 -2.62 7.81
N ILE A 31 5.54 -2.01 7.63
CA ILE A 31 5.07 -0.82 8.37
C ILE A 31 3.70 -1.15 8.94
N GLU A 32 3.54 -1.04 10.24
CA GLU A 32 2.24 -1.23 10.90
C GLU A 32 1.58 0.12 11.12
N THR A 33 0.30 0.25 10.80
CA THR A 33 -0.47 1.47 11.00
C THR A 33 -1.79 1.14 11.69
N ARG A 34 -2.25 2.03 12.59
CA ARG A 34 -3.48 1.82 13.38
C ARG A 34 -4.43 3.02 13.35
N SER A 35 -4.04 4.07 12.65
CA SER A 35 -4.78 5.32 12.53
C SER A 35 -4.71 5.85 11.10
N ALA A 36 -5.66 6.73 10.77
CA ALA A 36 -5.72 7.42 9.48
C ALA A 36 -4.42 8.18 9.17
N SER A 37 -3.86 8.86 10.18
CA SER A 37 -2.63 9.66 10.01
C SER A 37 -1.42 8.78 9.76
N ASP A 38 -1.31 7.64 10.44
CA ASP A 38 -0.20 6.71 10.21
C ASP A 38 -0.29 6.07 8.82
N LEU A 39 -1.51 5.71 8.39
CA LEU A 39 -1.76 5.19 7.06
C LEU A 39 -1.36 6.22 5.99
N ALA A 40 -1.86 7.45 6.09
CA ALA A 40 -1.53 8.52 5.16
C ALA A 40 -0.02 8.80 5.11
N ALA A 41 0.65 8.90 6.27
CA ALA A 41 2.09 9.12 6.35
C ALA A 41 2.91 7.96 5.74
N ALA A 42 2.44 6.72 5.89
CA ALA A 42 3.09 5.55 5.30
C ALA A 42 2.95 5.52 3.78
N LEU A 43 1.78 5.89 3.25
CA LEU A 43 1.50 5.91 1.81
C LEU A 43 2.24 7.07 1.10
N ALA A 44 2.18 8.29 1.64
CA ALA A 44 2.79 9.47 1.03
C ALA A 44 4.32 9.36 0.82
N ARG A 45 4.99 8.44 1.52
CA ARG A 45 6.44 8.21 1.44
C ARG A 45 6.82 7.02 0.55
N SER A 46 5.92 6.55 -0.32
CA SER A 46 6.11 5.32 -1.08
C SER A 46 5.66 5.44 -2.52
N ALA A 47 6.54 5.10 -3.46
CA ALA A 47 6.21 5.09 -4.89
C ALA A 47 5.15 4.03 -5.25
N CYS A 48 5.27 2.79 -4.75
CA CYS A 48 4.30 1.73 -5.00
C CYS A 48 4.20 0.77 -3.78
N PRO A 49 3.52 1.20 -2.69
CA PRO A 49 3.39 0.36 -1.50
C PRO A 49 2.45 -0.83 -1.74
N LEU A 50 2.73 -1.96 -1.08
CA LEU A 50 1.75 -3.01 -0.85
C LEU A 50 0.97 -2.68 0.41
N VAL A 51 -0.35 -2.79 0.39
CA VAL A 51 -1.21 -2.46 1.54
C VAL A 51 -2.11 -3.64 1.86
N VAL A 52 -2.13 -4.03 3.13
CA VAL A 52 -3.13 -4.95 3.70
C VAL A 52 -4.00 -4.14 4.65
N LEU A 53 -5.28 -3.99 4.31
CA LEU A 53 -6.26 -3.27 5.11
C LEU A 53 -7.23 -4.27 5.73
N ASP A 54 -7.16 -4.43 7.05
CA ASP A 54 -8.12 -5.25 7.80
C ASP A 54 -9.30 -4.38 8.25
N LEU A 55 -10.50 -4.68 7.76
CA LEU A 55 -11.70 -3.93 8.13
C LEU A 55 -12.18 -4.28 9.55
N ALA A 56 -11.95 -5.52 9.99
CA ALA A 56 -12.49 -6.07 11.23
C ALA A 56 -13.98 -5.66 11.44
N ASP A 57 -14.30 -5.01 12.55
CA ASP A 57 -15.61 -4.48 12.90
C ASP A 57 -15.81 -2.99 12.52
N ARG A 58 -14.83 -2.36 11.87
CA ARG A 58 -14.81 -0.93 11.55
C ARG A 58 -14.84 -0.64 10.04
N ILE A 59 -15.72 -1.32 9.31
CA ILE A 59 -15.83 -1.24 7.86
C ILE A 59 -15.80 0.21 7.34
N ARG A 60 -16.75 1.04 7.81
CA ARG A 60 -16.87 2.43 7.35
C ARG A 60 -15.61 3.24 7.64
N ALA A 61 -15.13 3.20 8.89
CA ALA A 61 -13.96 3.99 9.28
C ALA A 61 -12.71 3.56 8.49
N ALA A 62 -12.46 2.26 8.32
CA ALA A 62 -11.31 1.77 7.59
C ALA A 62 -11.37 2.13 6.09
N LEU A 63 -12.55 2.10 5.47
CA LEU A 63 -12.73 2.53 4.08
C LEU A 63 -12.60 4.06 3.93
N ASP A 64 -13.13 4.85 4.87
CA ASP A 64 -12.94 6.31 4.90
C ASP A 64 -11.46 6.70 5.15
N GLU A 65 -10.71 5.87 5.88
CA GLU A 65 -9.27 6.01 6.07
C GLU A 65 -8.51 5.68 4.77
N LEU A 66 -8.92 4.65 4.03
CA LEU A 66 -8.36 4.30 2.73
C LEU A 66 -8.58 5.41 1.70
N ASP A 67 -9.82 5.87 1.54
CA ASP A 67 -10.22 6.90 0.58
C ASP A 67 -9.39 8.19 0.74
N ARG A 68 -9.17 8.61 1.98
CA ARG A 68 -8.36 9.81 2.28
C ARG A 68 -6.87 9.62 2.04
N ALA A 69 -6.35 8.41 2.22
CA ALA A 69 -4.92 8.14 2.19
C ALA A 69 -4.41 7.74 0.80
N LEU A 70 -5.24 7.04 0.00
CA LEU A 70 -4.86 6.48 -1.29
C LEU A 70 -4.46 7.52 -2.36
N PRO A 71 -5.04 8.74 -2.42
CA PRO A 71 -4.62 9.76 -3.37
C PRO A 71 -3.13 10.13 -3.28
N ALA A 72 -2.49 9.95 -2.12
CA ALA A 72 -1.06 10.19 -1.93
C ALA A 72 -0.16 9.05 -2.45
N ALA A 73 -0.74 7.90 -2.80
CA ALA A 73 -0.04 6.74 -3.35
C ALA A 73 -0.92 6.03 -4.40
N PRO A 74 -1.21 6.66 -5.55
CA PRO A 74 -2.14 6.13 -6.55
C PRO A 74 -1.69 4.77 -7.13
N ASN A 75 -0.39 4.47 -7.07
CA ASN A 75 0.19 3.22 -7.55
C ASN A 75 0.15 2.08 -6.51
N ALA A 76 -0.39 2.30 -5.32
CA ALA A 76 -0.48 1.29 -4.27
C ALA A 76 -1.27 0.05 -4.72
N LEU A 77 -0.81 -1.13 -4.29
CA LEU A 77 -1.53 -2.38 -4.46
C LEU A 77 -2.21 -2.74 -3.15
N VAL A 78 -3.54 -2.58 -3.11
CA VAL A 78 -4.33 -2.63 -1.88
C VAL A 78 -5.14 -3.93 -1.81
N LEU A 79 -4.90 -4.70 -0.78
CA LEU A 79 -5.69 -5.86 -0.38
C LEU A 79 -6.58 -5.49 0.81
N VAL A 80 -7.89 -5.54 0.62
CA VAL A 80 -8.87 -5.35 1.70
C VAL A 80 -9.33 -6.71 2.21
N LEU A 81 -9.35 -6.87 3.53
CA LEU A 81 -9.82 -8.07 4.22
C LEU A 81 -11.15 -7.75 4.91
N ASP A 82 -12.21 -8.43 4.50
CA ASP A 82 -13.55 -8.29 5.05
C ASP A 82 -13.99 -9.60 5.74
N PRO A 83 -13.60 -9.81 7.01
CA PRO A 83 -13.90 -11.07 7.70
C PRO A 83 -15.40 -11.34 7.86
N GLY A 84 -16.24 -10.31 7.82
CA GLY A 84 -17.71 -10.45 7.93
C GLY A 84 -18.43 -10.78 6.62
N ALA A 85 -17.71 -10.84 5.50
CA ALA A 85 -18.26 -11.18 4.19
C ALA A 85 -19.49 -10.32 3.78
N HIS A 86 -19.38 -9.01 3.97
CA HIS A 86 -20.44 -8.06 3.69
C HIS A 86 -20.58 -7.84 2.18
N ALA A 87 -21.79 -8.06 1.65
CA ALA A 87 -22.05 -8.01 0.21
C ALA A 87 -21.66 -6.67 -0.45
N THR A 88 -21.78 -5.55 0.28
CA THR A 88 -21.51 -4.20 -0.23
C THR A 88 -20.05 -3.78 -0.15
N VAL A 89 -19.24 -4.45 0.66
CA VAL A 89 -17.83 -4.06 0.88
C VAL A 89 -16.98 -4.29 -0.36
N GLY A 90 -17.19 -5.40 -1.06
CA GLY A 90 -16.42 -5.74 -2.26
C GLY A 90 -16.50 -4.67 -3.35
N PRO A 91 -17.70 -4.25 -3.80
CA PRO A 91 -17.85 -3.16 -4.75
C PRO A 91 -17.27 -1.84 -4.26
N LEU A 92 -17.65 -1.40 -3.05
CA LEU A 92 -17.23 -0.12 -2.48
C LEU A 92 -15.71 -0.03 -2.33
N ALA A 93 -15.06 -1.06 -1.79
CA ALA A 93 -13.60 -1.06 -1.63
C ALA A 93 -12.89 -0.90 -2.97
N ARG A 94 -13.40 -1.52 -4.06
CA ARG A 94 -12.82 -1.37 -5.40
C ARG A 94 -13.02 0.02 -5.99
N GLU A 95 -14.20 0.62 -5.78
CA GLU A 95 -14.46 2.01 -6.15
C GLU A 95 -13.47 2.97 -5.46
N LEU A 96 -13.10 2.66 -4.21
CA LEU A 96 -12.09 3.39 -3.44
C LEU A 96 -10.64 2.97 -3.76
N GLY A 97 -10.41 2.22 -4.84
CA GLY A 97 -9.09 1.86 -5.34
C GLY A 97 -8.47 0.59 -4.75
N ALA A 98 -9.24 -0.24 -4.05
CA ALA A 98 -8.77 -1.58 -3.66
C ALA A 98 -8.46 -2.42 -4.90
N THR A 99 -7.26 -2.99 -4.94
CA THR A 99 -6.85 -3.90 -6.02
C THR A 99 -7.53 -5.26 -5.89
N HIS A 100 -7.68 -5.74 -4.65
CA HIS A 100 -8.35 -7.01 -4.37
C HIS A 100 -9.06 -6.98 -3.01
N VAL A 101 -10.12 -7.77 -2.90
CA VAL A 101 -10.90 -7.91 -1.66
C VAL A 101 -11.05 -9.39 -1.38
N LEU A 102 -10.66 -9.83 -0.19
CA LEU A 102 -10.93 -11.17 0.32
C LEU A 102 -11.98 -11.08 1.43
N ALA A 103 -13.06 -11.84 1.28
CA ALA A 103 -14.21 -11.81 2.19
C ALA A 103 -14.34 -13.13 2.96
N GLY A 104 -14.85 -13.05 4.19
CA GLY A 104 -15.04 -14.21 5.07
C GLY A 104 -13.75 -14.66 5.75
N ARG A 105 -13.67 -15.95 6.06
CA ARG A 105 -12.51 -16.51 6.75
C ARG A 105 -11.30 -16.60 5.82
N VAL A 106 -10.40 -15.62 5.91
CA VAL A 106 -9.18 -15.57 5.12
C VAL A 106 -8.00 -16.19 5.88
N PRO A 107 -7.38 -17.27 5.37
CA PRO A 107 -6.19 -17.85 5.99
C PRO A 107 -4.92 -17.06 5.62
N PRO A 108 -3.94 -16.92 6.54
CA PRO A 108 -2.73 -16.17 6.26
C PRO A 108 -1.90 -16.59 5.04
N PRO A 109 -1.81 -17.88 4.66
CA PRO A 109 -1.17 -18.29 3.42
C PRO A 109 -1.76 -17.65 2.15
N GLU A 110 -3.07 -17.38 2.13
CA GLU A 110 -3.74 -16.78 0.95
C GLU A 110 -3.33 -15.31 0.77
N VAL A 111 -3.30 -14.56 1.87
CA VAL A 111 -2.78 -13.18 1.89
C VAL A 111 -1.33 -13.15 1.40
N LEU A 112 -0.48 -14.06 1.90
CA LEU A 112 0.92 -14.13 1.49
C LEU A 112 1.10 -14.50 0.03
N HIS A 113 0.27 -15.41 -0.50
CA HIS A 113 0.32 -15.77 -1.92
C HIS A 113 0.01 -14.57 -2.82
N LEU A 114 -0.99 -13.76 -2.47
CA LEU A 114 -1.29 -12.52 -3.18
C LEU A 114 -0.14 -11.50 -3.07
N LEU A 115 0.38 -11.27 -1.87
CA LEU A 115 1.51 -10.35 -1.67
C LEU A 115 2.76 -10.79 -2.45
N ALA A 116 3.06 -12.09 -2.51
CA ALA A 116 4.18 -12.64 -3.28
C ALA A 116 4.02 -12.37 -4.78
N ARG A 117 2.78 -12.50 -5.31
CA ARG A 117 2.47 -12.20 -6.72
C ARG A 117 2.59 -10.70 -7.03
N TRP A 118 2.22 -9.84 -6.10
CA TRP A 118 2.25 -8.39 -6.27
C TRP A 118 3.64 -7.79 -6.09
N LEU A 119 4.51 -8.41 -5.31
CA LEU A 119 5.83 -7.87 -5.00
C LEU A 119 6.70 -7.58 -6.25
N PRO A 120 6.83 -8.47 -7.25
CA PRO A 120 7.55 -8.16 -8.49
C PRO A 120 6.91 -7.01 -9.27
N LEU A 121 5.58 -6.89 -9.25
CA LEU A 121 4.86 -5.80 -9.92
C LEU A 121 5.15 -4.45 -9.23
N ALA A 122 5.06 -4.41 -7.90
CA ALA A 122 5.35 -3.22 -7.11
C ALA A 122 6.79 -2.75 -7.29
N ARG A 123 7.75 -3.68 -7.38
CA ARG A 123 9.15 -3.36 -7.68
C ARG A 123 9.31 -2.70 -9.04
N ARG A 124 8.75 -3.28 -10.10
CA ARG A 124 8.82 -2.70 -11.45
C ARG A 124 8.18 -1.30 -11.52
N ARG A 125 7.03 -1.10 -10.86
CA ARG A 125 6.36 0.21 -10.80
C ARG A 125 7.19 1.24 -10.02
N ALA A 126 7.71 0.87 -8.86
CA ALA A 126 8.55 1.75 -8.05
C ALA A 126 9.86 2.13 -8.77
N GLU A 127 10.44 1.21 -9.54
CA GLU A 127 11.63 1.47 -10.36
C GLU A 127 11.32 2.42 -11.53
N ALA A 128 10.16 2.25 -12.20
CA ALA A 128 9.71 3.14 -13.27
C ALA A 128 9.38 4.56 -12.77
N ASP A 129 8.66 4.68 -11.65
CA ASP A 129 8.34 5.97 -11.03
C ASP A 129 9.59 6.69 -10.51
N GLY A 130 10.56 5.92 -10.00
CA GLY A 130 11.86 6.46 -9.57
C GLY A 130 12.70 6.99 -10.73
N TRP A 131 12.53 6.45 -11.94
CA TRP A 131 13.15 6.94 -13.16
C TRP A 131 12.41 8.13 -13.78
N ALA A 132 11.08 8.19 -13.63
CA ALA A 132 10.25 9.30 -14.11
C ALA A 132 10.32 10.56 -13.23
N GLY A 133 11.04 10.51 -12.10
CA GLY A 133 11.07 11.55 -11.07
C GLY A 133 12.25 12.52 -11.12
N GLU A 134 13.24 12.34 -11.98
CA GLU A 134 14.19 13.41 -12.30
C GLU A 134 13.66 14.14 -13.54
N PRO A 135 13.11 15.38 -13.42
CA PRO A 135 13.03 16.22 -14.59
C PRO A 135 14.47 16.38 -15.09
N GLU A 136 14.76 15.86 -16.28
CA GLU A 136 15.94 16.25 -17.03
C GLU A 136 15.91 17.78 -17.07
N PRO A 137 16.92 18.50 -16.54
CA PRO A 137 16.91 19.94 -16.61
C PRO A 137 16.85 20.28 -18.09
N GLU A 138 15.78 20.93 -18.54
CA GLU A 138 15.75 21.31 -19.94
C GLU A 138 16.92 22.26 -20.24
N PRO A 139 17.29 22.45 -21.51
CA PRO A 139 18.52 23.15 -21.86
C PRO A 139 18.58 24.62 -21.40
N TRP A 140 17.41 25.25 -21.16
CA TRP A 140 17.28 26.65 -20.78
C TRP A 140 17.55 27.02 -19.30
N ASP A 141 17.61 26.07 -18.38
CA ASP A 141 17.81 26.24 -16.94
C ASP A 141 19.31 26.35 -16.65
N LEU A 142 20.11 25.75 -17.53
CA LEU A 142 21.56 25.89 -17.57
C LEU A 142 22.02 27.23 -18.16
N LEU A 143 21.12 27.97 -18.82
CA LEU A 143 21.40 29.30 -19.35
C LEU A 143 21.15 30.41 -18.32
N VAL A 144 20.55 30.09 -17.17
CA VAL A 144 20.24 31.04 -16.10
C VAL A 144 21.13 30.79 -14.88
N SER A 145 22.46 30.80 -15.07
CA SER A 145 23.37 31.09 -13.96
C SER A 145 23.73 32.57 -13.99
N PRO A 146 23.16 33.41 -13.09
CA PRO A 146 23.72 34.72 -12.85
C PRO A 146 25.04 34.53 -12.09
N LEU A 147 26.13 34.97 -12.70
CA LEU A 147 27.36 35.27 -11.99
C LEU A 147 27.05 36.25 -10.85
N THR A 148 27.14 35.78 -9.60
CA THR A 148 27.51 36.62 -8.44
C THR A 148 28.02 35.78 -7.29
#